data_AF-A0A835XK36-F1
#
_entry.id   AF-A0A835XK36-F1
#
_cell.length_a   1.000
_cell.length_b   1.000
_cell.length_c   1.000
_cell.angle_alpha   90.00
_cell.angle_beta   90.00
_cell.angle_gamma   90.00
#
_symmetry.space_group_name_H-M   'P 1'
#
loop_
_entity.id
_entity.type
_entity.pdbx_description
1 polymer ?
#
loop_
_entity_poly.entity_id
_entity_poly.type
_entity_poly.pdbx_seq_one_letter_code
_entity_poly.pdbx_strand_id
1 'polypeptide(L)'
;MGGSPVKFEEVLSSFHKYDVIFVATTAPYFLVTHERILNAIKEKKKGMMILDLSNPRTVDEKVATVSGIKLMNIDQIAEMVDKNMRSRIGKVKTVENIISEELPVLEAAMNRLDAEPIVKDVFKNIDSLRVKELKKALQMLDEKDENKIKIIEELTKAVVESIVSQPMNNLRKASEEGNPEILDAATKLFDYKKKE
;
A
#
# COMPACT_ATOMS: atom_id res chain seq x y z
N MET A 1 -21.29 -26.93 -3.75
CA MET A 1 -20.27 -27.08 -4.82
C MET A 1 -20.31 -28.52 -5.29
N GLY A 2 -20.59 -28.77 -6.58
CA GLY A 2 -20.85 -30.11 -7.13
C GLY A 2 -19.86 -30.53 -8.20
N GLY A 3 -18.56 -30.28 -7.98
CA GLY A 3 -17.49 -30.64 -8.92
C GLY A 3 -16.73 -31.89 -8.50
N SER A 4 -16.05 -32.52 -9.46
CA SER A 4 -15.15 -33.64 -9.23
C SER A 4 -13.70 -33.18 -9.42
N PRO A 5 -12.84 -33.18 -8.38
CA PRO A 5 -11.44 -32.82 -8.53
C PRO A 5 -10.72 -33.85 -9.39
N VAL A 6 -9.78 -33.37 -10.19
CA VAL A 6 -8.97 -34.18 -11.12
C VAL A 6 -7.52 -33.76 -10.98
N LYS A 7 -6.59 -34.67 -11.28
CA LYS A 7 -5.15 -34.34 -11.25
C LYS A 7 -4.85 -33.33 -12.35
N PHE A 8 -3.95 -32.40 -12.04
CA PHE A 8 -3.61 -31.30 -12.95
C PHE A 8 -3.07 -31.81 -14.29
N GLU A 9 -2.20 -32.81 -14.25
CA GLU A 9 -1.59 -33.43 -15.43
C GLU A 9 -2.61 -34.13 -16.33
N GLU A 10 -3.65 -34.70 -15.73
CA GLU A 10 -4.75 -35.36 -16.46
C GLU A 10 -5.62 -34.34 -17.20
N VAL A 11 -5.82 -33.14 -16.64
CA VAL A 11 -6.56 -32.07 -17.33
C VAL A 11 -5.86 -31.64 -18.61
N LEU A 12 -4.53 -31.44 -18.54
CA LEU A 12 -3.74 -30.95 -19.66
C LEU A 12 -3.68 -31.91 -20.87
N SER A 13 -4.11 -33.16 -20.69
CA SER A 13 -4.21 -34.19 -21.74
C SER A 13 -5.65 -34.53 -22.13
N SER A 14 -6.66 -33.98 -21.45
CA SER A 14 -8.07 -34.37 -21.63
C SER A 14 -9.02 -33.22 -21.97
N PHE A 15 -8.50 -32.14 -22.59
CA PHE A 15 -9.31 -30.99 -22.99
C PHE A 15 -10.52 -31.36 -23.86
N HIS A 16 -10.45 -32.42 -24.66
CA HIS A 16 -11.56 -32.88 -25.53
C HIS A 16 -12.87 -33.17 -24.77
N LYS A 17 -12.78 -33.50 -23.47
CA LYS A 17 -13.92 -33.82 -22.60
C LYS A 17 -14.75 -32.60 -22.20
N TYR A 18 -14.22 -31.40 -22.37
CA TYR A 18 -14.85 -30.17 -21.87
C TYR A 18 -15.34 -29.31 -23.03
N ASP A 19 -16.55 -28.74 -22.89
CA ASP A 19 -17.11 -27.80 -23.87
C ASP A 19 -16.74 -26.35 -23.53
N VAL A 20 -16.58 -26.05 -22.24
CA VAL A 20 -16.16 -24.74 -21.72
C VAL A 20 -15.03 -24.95 -20.73
N ILE A 21 -13.95 -24.19 -20.91
CA ILE A 21 -12.76 -24.23 -20.04
C ILE A 21 -12.55 -22.84 -19.46
N PHE A 22 -12.50 -22.74 -18.14
CA PHE A 22 -12.04 -21.54 -17.43
C PHE A 22 -10.60 -21.77 -17.00
N VAL A 23 -9.70 -20.90 -17.43
CA VAL A 23 -8.29 -20.94 -17.05
C VAL A 23 -8.03 -19.75 -16.14
N ALA A 24 -7.74 -20.01 -14.88
CA ALA A 24 -7.50 -18.99 -13.87
C ALA A 24 -6.33 -19.43 -12.99
N THR A 25 -5.11 -19.20 -13.47
CA THR A 25 -3.89 -19.64 -12.80
C THR A 25 -2.87 -18.50 -12.75
N THR A 26 -1.82 -18.67 -11.95
CA THR A 26 -0.70 -17.73 -11.85
C THR A 26 0.55 -18.20 -12.60
N ALA A 27 0.42 -19.20 -13.48
CA ALA A 27 1.55 -19.77 -14.20
C ALA A 27 2.21 -18.71 -15.12
N PRO A 28 3.54 -18.58 -15.11
CA PRO A 28 4.24 -17.63 -15.98
C PRO A 28 4.45 -18.15 -17.41
N TYR A 29 3.77 -19.22 -17.80
CA TYR A 29 3.89 -19.89 -19.10
C TYR A 29 2.55 -20.41 -19.59
N PHE A 30 2.46 -20.70 -20.90
CA PHE A 30 1.24 -21.22 -21.50
C PHE A 30 0.98 -22.68 -21.06
N LEU A 31 -0.10 -22.87 -20.30
CA LEU A 31 -0.63 -24.17 -19.92
C LEU A 31 -1.51 -24.76 -21.02
N VAL A 32 -2.29 -23.91 -21.67
CA VAL A 32 -3.13 -24.28 -22.81
C VAL A 32 -2.41 -23.83 -24.08
N THR A 33 -1.62 -24.72 -24.64
CA THR A 33 -0.85 -24.46 -25.87
C THR A 33 -1.65 -24.80 -27.12
N HIS A 34 -1.30 -24.17 -28.23
CA HIS A 34 -1.91 -24.46 -29.54
C HIS A 34 -1.87 -25.95 -29.91
N GLU A 35 -0.74 -26.63 -29.65
CA GLU A 35 -0.59 -28.07 -29.93
C GLU A 35 -1.56 -28.93 -29.12
N ARG A 36 -1.70 -28.67 -27.82
CA ARG A 36 -2.62 -29.42 -26.95
C ARG A 36 -4.07 -29.30 -27.41
N ILE A 37 -4.48 -28.09 -27.82
CA ILE A 37 -5.83 -27.85 -28.32
C ILE A 37 -6.05 -28.48 -29.71
N LEU A 38 -5.08 -28.41 -30.61
CA LEU A 38 -5.15 -29.11 -31.90
C LEU A 38 -5.31 -30.62 -31.74
N ASN A 39 -4.66 -31.23 -30.75
CA ASN A 39 -4.84 -32.65 -30.47
C ASN A 39 -6.22 -32.92 -29.86
N ALA A 40 -6.68 -32.08 -28.93
CA ALA A 40 -8.00 -32.22 -28.31
C ALA A 40 -9.16 -32.11 -29.31
N ILE A 41 -9.07 -31.22 -30.30
CA ILE A 41 -10.18 -31.01 -31.25
C ILE A 41 -10.35 -32.18 -32.23
N LYS A 42 -9.29 -32.95 -32.52
CA LYS A 42 -9.36 -34.15 -33.38
C LYS A 42 -10.37 -35.18 -32.85
N GLU A 43 -10.45 -35.31 -31.53
CA GLU A 43 -11.32 -36.26 -30.85
C GLU A 43 -12.70 -35.68 -30.50
N LYS A 44 -12.91 -34.37 -30.77
CA LYS A 44 -14.11 -33.65 -30.38
C LYS A 44 -14.95 -33.28 -31.59
N LYS A 45 -16.22 -33.73 -31.61
CA LYS A 45 -17.18 -33.40 -32.68
C LYS A 45 -17.81 -32.00 -32.57
N LYS A 46 -17.77 -31.39 -31.38
CA LYS A 46 -18.33 -30.06 -31.08
C LYS A 46 -17.19 -29.07 -30.83
N GLY A 47 -17.44 -27.78 -31.05
CA GLY A 47 -16.49 -26.73 -30.69
C GLY A 47 -16.26 -26.62 -29.18
N MET A 48 -15.29 -25.79 -28.79
CA MET A 48 -14.91 -25.53 -27.40
C MET A 48 -14.72 -24.04 -27.16
N MET A 49 -15.20 -23.56 -26.02
CA MET A 49 -14.97 -22.21 -25.54
C MET A 49 -13.92 -22.20 -24.43
N ILE A 50 -12.96 -21.31 -24.52
CA ILE A 50 -11.89 -21.15 -23.53
C ILE A 50 -11.93 -19.71 -23.02
N LEU A 51 -12.04 -19.55 -21.72
CA LEU A 51 -12.01 -18.27 -21.02
C LEU A 51 -10.71 -18.18 -20.21
N ASP A 52 -9.75 -17.38 -20.70
CA ASP A 52 -8.52 -17.12 -19.96
C ASP A 52 -8.72 -15.91 -19.02
N LEU A 53 -8.87 -16.22 -17.75
CA LEU A 53 -8.99 -15.27 -16.64
C LEU A 53 -7.65 -15.03 -15.94
N SER A 54 -6.55 -15.56 -16.48
CA SER A 54 -5.21 -15.50 -15.86
C SER A 54 -4.48 -14.19 -16.21
N ASN A 55 -3.64 -13.73 -15.28
CA ASN A 55 -2.70 -12.63 -15.51
C ASN A 55 -1.36 -12.96 -14.83
N PRO A 56 -0.26 -13.24 -15.57
CA PRO A 56 -0.14 -13.20 -17.03
C PRO A 56 -1.00 -14.25 -17.73
N ARG A 57 -1.26 -14.08 -19.04
CA ARG A 57 -2.06 -15.02 -19.84
C ARG A 57 -1.41 -16.39 -19.91
N THR A 58 -2.25 -17.42 -19.84
CA THR A 58 -1.82 -18.83 -19.74
C THR A 58 -2.32 -19.69 -20.89
N VAL A 59 -3.12 -19.09 -21.77
CA VAL A 59 -3.53 -19.67 -23.05
C VAL A 59 -2.74 -19.00 -24.17
N ASP A 60 -2.10 -19.80 -25.01
CA ASP A 60 -1.42 -19.33 -26.21
C ASP A 60 -2.44 -18.69 -27.18
N GLU A 61 -2.22 -17.43 -27.60
CA GLU A 61 -3.12 -16.72 -28.51
C GLU A 61 -3.38 -17.48 -29.82
N LYS A 62 -2.42 -18.28 -30.29
CA LYS A 62 -2.57 -19.09 -31.50
C LYS A 62 -3.74 -20.08 -31.41
N VAL A 63 -4.16 -20.47 -30.20
CA VAL A 63 -5.34 -21.30 -29.96
C VAL A 63 -6.60 -20.71 -30.60
N ALA A 64 -6.72 -19.38 -30.69
CA ALA A 64 -7.86 -18.72 -31.32
C ALA A 64 -7.97 -18.98 -32.84
N THR A 65 -6.89 -19.44 -33.48
CA THR A 65 -6.89 -19.73 -34.93
C THR A 65 -7.42 -21.13 -35.27
N VAL A 66 -7.61 -21.99 -34.25
CA VAL A 66 -8.10 -23.36 -34.43
C VAL A 66 -9.60 -23.35 -34.72
N SER A 67 -10.02 -23.98 -35.81
CA SER A 67 -11.43 -24.09 -36.18
C SER A 67 -12.24 -24.79 -35.08
N GLY A 68 -13.39 -24.22 -34.74
CA GLY A 68 -14.26 -24.70 -33.67
C GLY A 68 -13.84 -24.25 -32.26
N ILE A 69 -12.79 -23.42 -32.11
CA ILE A 69 -12.40 -22.83 -30.83
C ILE A 69 -12.86 -21.38 -30.74
N LYS A 70 -13.40 -21.01 -29.58
CA LYS A 70 -13.64 -19.61 -29.19
C LYS A 70 -12.82 -19.28 -27.95
N LEU A 71 -11.76 -18.50 -28.12
CA LEU A 71 -10.96 -17.98 -27.01
C LEU A 71 -11.46 -16.58 -26.62
N MET A 72 -11.64 -16.36 -25.33
CA MET A 72 -11.91 -15.05 -24.74
C MET A 72 -10.96 -14.82 -23.56
N ASN A 73 -10.36 -13.65 -23.48
CA ASN A 73 -9.56 -13.24 -22.32
C ASN A 73 -10.35 -12.33 -21.37
N ILE A 74 -9.79 -12.04 -20.20
CA ILE A 74 -10.41 -11.20 -19.17
C ILE A 74 -10.77 -9.80 -19.68
N ASP A 75 -9.95 -9.18 -20.53
CA ASP A 75 -10.19 -7.84 -21.06
C ASP A 75 -11.39 -7.82 -22.02
N GLN A 76 -11.49 -8.79 -22.92
CA GLN A 76 -12.62 -8.94 -23.84
C GLN A 76 -13.93 -9.23 -23.09
N ILE A 77 -13.86 -9.99 -21.99
CA ILE A 77 -15.01 -10.20 -21.11
C ILE A 77 -15.42 -8.88 -20.45
N ALA A 78 -14.45 -8.10 -19.96
CA ALA A 78 -14.70 -6.80 -19.36
C ALA A 78 -15.35 -5.83 -20.37
N GLU A 79 -14.86 -5.74 -21.61
CA GLU A 79 -15.45 -4.90 -22.65
C GLU A 79 -16.92 -5.26 -22.97
N MET A 80 -17.25 -6.56 -22.97
CA MET A 80 -18.63 -7.02 -23.21
C MET A 80 -19.57 -6.66 -22.05
N VAL A 81 -19.06 -6.71 -20.81
CA VAL A 81 -19.79 -6.23 -19.63
C VAL A 81 -19.92 -4.70 -19.66
N ASP A 82 -18.90 -4.00 -20.14
CA ASP A 82 -18.87 -2.54 -20.25
C ASP A 82 -19.83 -1.99 -21.32
N LYS A 83 -20.16 -2.75 -22.37
CA LYS A 83 -21.25 -2.35 -23.28
C LYS A 83 -22.62 -2.29 -22.60
N ASN A 84 -22.79 -2.92 -21.43
CA ASN A 84 -23.97 -2.80 -20.58
C ASN A 84 -23.82 -1.73 -19.45
N MET A 85 -22.69 -0.99 -19.37
CA MET A 85 -22.34 -0.09 -18.25
C MET A 85 -23.05 1.29 -18.21
N ARG A 86 -24.14 1.54 -18.95
CA ARG A 86 -24.89 2.81 -18.76
C ARG A 86 -25.37 3.03 -17.32
N SER A 87 -25.48 1.95 -16.53
CA SER A 87 -25.79 1.98 -15.08
C SER A 87 -24.58 2.31 -14.17
N ARG A 88 -23.34 2.15 -14.63
CA ARG A 88 -22.13 2.38 -13.80
C ARG A 88 -21.59 3.81 -13.88
N ILE A 89 -21.86 4.53 -14.97
CA ILE A 89 -21.47 5.94 -15.16
C ILE A 89 -22.06 6.83 -14.06
N GLY A 90 -23.29 6.55 -13.61
CA GLY A 90 -23.92 7.29 -12.50
C GLY A 90 -23.20 7.15 -11.15
N LYS A 91 -22.37 6.11 -10.97
CA LYS A 91 -21.59 5.88 -9.75
C LYS A 91 -20.22 6.56 -9.78
N VAL A 92 -19.71 6.94 -10.96
CA VAL A 92 -18.41 7.61 -11.10
C VAL A 92 -18.39 8.90 -10.29
N LYS A 93 -19.44 9.73 -10.44
CA LYS A 93 -19.58 10.99 -9.70
C LYS A 93 -19.59 10.78 -8.19
N THR A 94 -20.20 9.70 -7.70
CA THR A 94 -20.18 9.35 -6.28
C THR A 94 -18.77 9.01 -5.80
N VAL A 95 -18.01 8.24 -6.59
CA VAL A 95 -16.62 7.90 -6.28
C VAL A 95 -15.72 9.14 -6.32
N GLU A 96 -15.89 10.01 -7.32
CA GLU A 96 -15.15 11.28 -7.42
C GLU A 96 -15.41 12.19 -6.21
N ASN A 97 -16.64 12.24 -5.72
CA ASN A 97 -16.96 12.98 -4.50
C ASN A 97 -16.23 12.40 -3.28
N ILE A 98 -16.24 11.08 -3.10
CA ILE A 98 -15.51 10.43 -2.00
C ILE A 98 -14.01 10.76 -2.08
N ILE A 99 -13.41 10.66 -3.27
CA ILE A 99 -12.00 11.02 -3.47
C ILE A 99 -11.76 12.49 -3.11
N SER A 100 -12.65 13.39 -3.54
CA SER A 100 -12.53 14.83 -3.27
C SER A 100 -12.67 15.17 -1.78
N GLU A 101 -13.47 14.40 -1.03
CA GLU A 101 -13.61 14.54 0.42
C GLU A 101 -12.38 14.03 1.18
N GLU A 102 -11.74 12.95 0.71
CA GLU A 102 -10.58 12.33 1.36
C GLU A 102 -9.23 12.99 0.99
N LEU A 103 -9.14 13.64 -0.17
CA LEU A 103 -7.90 14.29 -0.63
C LEU A 103 -7.33 15.30 0.38
N PRO A 104 -8.12 16.26 0.94
CA PRO A 104 -7.62 17.19 1.94
C PRO A 104 -7.14 16.51 3.23
N VAL A 105 -7.77 15.40 3.63
CA VAL A 105 -7.36 14.61 4.80
C VAL A 105 -5.98 14.00 4.57
N LEU A 106 -5.76 13.44 3.38
CA LEU A 106 -4.46 12.90 2.98
C LEU A 106 -3.39 14.01 2.90
N GLU A 107 -3.70 15.15 2.29
CA GLU A 107 -2.78 16.30 2.21
C GLU A 107 -2.37 16.79 3.59
N ALA A 108 -3.31 16.98 4.51
CA ALA A 108 -3.00 17.36 5.89
C ALA A 108 -2.12 16.32 6.58
N ALA A 109 -2.41 15.03 6.39
CA ALA A 109 -1.60 13.94 6.95
C ALA A 109 -0.18 13.91 6.38
N MET A 110 -0.02 14.18 5.08
CA MET A 110 1.29 14.29 4.43
C MET A 110 2.07 15.50 4.94
N ASN A 111 1.43 16.68 5.00
CA ASN A 111 2.08 17.90 5.46
C ASN A 111 2.51 17.81 6.93
N ARG A 112 1.79 17.06 7.77
CA ARG A 112 2.22 16.78 9.16
C ARG A 112 3.62 16.17 9.23
N LEU A 113 3.97 15.30 8.27
CA LEU A 113 5.25 14.60 8.24
C LEU A 113 6.43 15.56 8.06
N ASP A 114 6.21 16.73 7.48
CA ASP A 114 7.26 17.74 7.28
C ASP A 114 7.79 18.33 8.59
N ALA A 115 6.95 18.37 9.64
CA ALA A 115 7.35 18.84 10.97
C ALA A 115 8.12 17.79 11.78
N GLU A 116 7.95 16.49 11.52
CA GLU A 116 8.52 15.43 12.36
C GLU A 116 10.06 15.46 12.45
N PRO A 117 10.83 15.73 11.37
CA PRO A 117 12.28 15.88 11.45
C PRO A 117 12.70 17.01 12.40
N ILE A 118 12.00 18.15 12.35
CA ILE A 118 12.28 19.31 13.20
C ILE A 118 11.98 18.95 14.66
N VAL A 119 10.79 18.39 14.92
CA VAL A 119 10.37 18.00 16.28
C VAL A 119 11.39 17.03 16.89
N LYS A 120 11.79 16.00 16.14
CA LYS A 120 12.76 15.00 16.61
C LYS A 120 14.11 15.63 16.98
N ASP A 121 14.62 16.52 16.15
CA ASP A 121 15.90 17.18 16.40
C ASP A 121 15.83 18.14 17.59
N VAL A 122 14.71 18.86 17.77
CA VAL A 122 14.49 19.70 18.95
C VAL A 122 14.51 18.89 20.25
N PHE A 123 13.73 17.79 20.31
CA PHE A 123 13.71 16.92 21.48
C PHE A 123 15.10 16.36 21.80
N LYS A 124 15.84 15.94 20.77
CA LYS A 124 17.21 15.43 20.94
C LYS A 124 18.15 16.48 21.51
N ASN A 125 18.10 17.70 21.00
CA ASN A 125 18.96 18.79 21.45
C ASN A 125 18.64 19.19 22.91
N ILE A 126 17.36 19.29 23.24
CA ILE A 126 16.91 19.64 24.59
C ILE A 126 17.26 18.54 25.59
N ASP A 127 17.07 17.26 25.25
CA ASP A 127 17.45 16.17 26.14
C ASP A 127 18.97 16.11 26.36
N SER A 128 19.78 16.37 25.33
CA SER A 128 21.23 16.48 25.48
C SER A 128 21.63 17.59 26.46
N LEU A 129 20.99 18.75 26.38
CA LEU A 129 21.19 19.85 27.33
C LEU A 129 20.74 19.47 28.75
N ARG A 130 19.57 18.84 28.88
CA ARG A 130 19.03 18.35 30.16
C ARG A 130 20.00 17.40 30.84
N VAL A 131 20.52 16.41 30.11
CA VAL A 131 21.50 15.43 30.63
C VAL A 131 22.79 16.12 31.09
N LYS A 132 23.27 17.11 30.34
CA LYS A 132 24.46 17.90 30.70
C LYS A 132 24.25 18.67 32.01
N GLU A 133 23.12 19.35 32.16
CA GLU A 133 22.83 20.13 33.38
C GLU A 133 22.51 19.23 34.58
N LEU A 134 21.81 18.11 34.37
CA LEU A 134 21.59 17.09 35.39
C LEU A 134 22.92 16.57 35.95
N LYS A 135 23.87 16.23 35.08
CA LYS A 135 25.19 15.75 35.50
C LYS A 135 25.92 16.77 36.38
N LYS A 136 25.89 18.05 36.01
CA LYS A 136 26.49 19.13 36.82
C LYS A 136 25.81 19.25 38.19
N ALA A 137 24.48 19.24 38.22
CA ALA A 137 23.72 19.34 39.46
C ALA A 137 24.05 18.17 40.42
N LEU A 138 24.10 16.94 39.91
CA LEU A 138 24.49 15.77 40.70
C LEU A 138 25.92 15.86 41.23
N GLN A 139 26.86 16.39 40.43
CA GLN A 139 28.24 16.64 40.88
C GLN A 139 28.32 17.69 41.99
N MET A 140 27.55 18.77 41.88
CA MET A 140 27.50 19.83 42.91
C MET A 140 26.89 19.34 44.23
N LEU A 141 25.97 18.39 44.16
CA LEU A 141 25.33 17.78 45.33
C LEU A 141 26.17 16.65 45.97
N ASP A 142 27.23 16.18 45.30
CA ASP A 142 27.92 14.90 45.59
C ASP A 142 26.93 13.73 45.82
N GLU A 143 25.83 13.73 45.06
CA GLU A 143 24.73 12.78 45.25
C GLU A 143 25.06 11.44 44.57
N LYS A 144 24.97 10.34 45.33
CA LYS A 144 25.30 8.97 44.91
C LYS A 144 24.16 7.98 45.15
N ASP A 145 23.09 8.41 45.83
CA ASP A 145 21.89 7.61 46.04
C ASP A 145 21.11 7.45 44.73
N GLU A 146 21.06 6.23 44.21
CA GLU A 146 20.39 5.90 42.95
C GLU A 146 18.90 6.28 42.93
N ASN A 147 18.21 6.17 44.07
CA ASN A 147 16.78 6.51 44.15
C ASN A 147 16.58 8.02 44.00
N LYS A 148 17.41 8.83 44.67
CA LYS A 148 17.33 10.28 44.55
C LYS A 148 17.74 10.77 43.16
N ILE A 149 18.79 10.18 42.59
CA ILE A 149 19.22 10.46 41.21
C ILE A 149 18.05 10.21 40.24
N LYS A 150 17.36 9.08 40.38
CA LYS A 150 16.21 8.74 39.54
C LYS A 150 15.05 9.74 39.68
N ILE A 151 14.73 10.17 40.91
CA ILE A 151 13.69 11.18 41.14
C ILE A 151 14.04 12.50 40.45
N ILE A 152 15.29 12.95 40.55
CA ILE A 152 15.76 14.19 39.89
C ILE A 152 15.73 14.02 38.37
N GLU A 153 16.12 12.85 37.86
CA GLU A 153 16.05 12.54 36.44
C GLU A 153 14.60 12.60 35.92
N GLU A 154 13.66 11.96 36.60
CA GLU A 154 12.23 11.99 36.26
C GLU A 154 11.65 13.41 36.33
N LEU A 155 12.01 14.18 37.36
CA LEU A 155 11.63 15.58 37.48
C LEU A 155 12.11 16.40 36.27
N THR A 156 13.40 16.29 35.93
CA THR A 156 13.97 17.07 34.81
C THR A 156 13.36 16.67 33.47
N LYS A 157 13.05 15.38 33.27
CA LYS A 157 12.32 14.90 32.08
C LYS A 157 10.92 15.49 32.02
N ALA A 158 10.18 15.45 33.13
CA ALA A 158 8.81 15.99 33.20
C ALA A 158 8.78 17.50 32.93
N VAL A 159 9.74 18.26 33.44
CA VAL A 159 9.86 19.70 33.16
C VAL A 159 10.11 19.95 31.68
N VAL A 160 11.06 19.22 31.07
CA VAL A 160 11.32 19.33 29.63
C VAL A 160 10.08 19.00 28.82
N GLU A 161 9.44 17.85 29.07
CA GLU A 161 8.25 17.39 28.36
C GLU A 161 7.11 18.43 28.45
N SER A 162 6.88 18.99 29.64
CA SER A 162 5.87 20.02 29.86
C SER A 162 6.11 21.29 29.05
N ILE A 163 7.38 21.70 28.89
CA ILE A 163 7.75 22.89 28.10
C ILE A 163 7.62 22.64 26.60
N VAL A 164 8.05 21.47 26.12
CA VAL A 164 8.21 21.22 24.68
C VAL A 164 6.98 20.61 24.02
N SER A 165 6.14 19.89 24.76
CA SER A 165 4.99 19.16 24.19
C SER A 165 4.02 20.08 23.44
N GLN A 166 3.61 21.21 24.04
CA GLN A 166 2.67 22.13 23.42
C GLN A 166 3.24 22.86 22.18
N PRO A 167 4.45 23.44 22.21
CA PRO A 167 5.09 24.01 21.01
C PRO A 167 5.22 22.99 19.87
N MET A 168 5.65 21.77 20.16
CA MET A 168 5.83 20.72 19.14
C MET A 168 4.49 20.26 18.55
N ASN A 169 3.44 20.21 19.37
CA ASN A 169 2.09 19.93 18.88
C ASN A 169 1.55 21.07 18.00
N ASN A 170 1.82 22.32 18.36
CA ASN A 170 1.44 23.47 17.53
C ASN A 170 2.20 23.50 16.20
N LEU A 171 3.49 23.12 16.20
CA LEU A 171 4.28 22.98 14.97
C LEU A 171 3.69 21.92 14.04
N ARG A 172 3.32 20.74 14.58
CA ARG A 172 2.64 19.70 13.80
C ARG A 172 1.34 20.18 13.18
N LYS A 173 0.51 20.89 13.95
CA LYS A 173 -0.76 21.46 13.46
C LYS A 173 -0.53 22.52 12.38
N ALA A 174 0.42 23.41 12.58
CA ALA A 174 0.77 24.41 11.56
C ALA A 174 1.26 23.75 10.26
N SER A 175 1.98 22.64 10.37
CA SER A 175 2.37 21.80 9.23
C SER A 175 1.14 21.19 8.56
N GLU A 176 0.24 20.56 9.31
CA GLU A 176 -1.04 20.00 8.80
C GLU A 176 -1.86 21.03 8.03
N GLU A 177 -1.91 22.28 8.52
CA GLU A 177 -2.61 23.42 7.91
C GLU A 177 -1.87 24.00 6.69
N GLY A 178 -0.69 23.47 6.35
CA GLY A 178 0.10 23.93 5.21
C GLY A 178 0.68 25.33 5.41
N ASN A 179 1.05 25.71 6.64
CA ASN A 179 1.64 27.01 6.96
C ASN A 179 3.19 26.96 6.96
N PRO A 180 3.85 27.31 5.84
CA PRO A 180 5.32 27.21 5.72
C PRO A 180 6.07 28.22 6.60
N GLU A 181 5.44 29.34 6.97
CA GLU A 181 6.09 30.40 7.75
C GLU A 181 6.42 29.92 9.16
N ILE A 182 5.53 29.13 9.77
CA ILE A 182 5.75 28.58 11.11
C ILE A 182 6.87 27.53 11.08
N LEU A 183 6.96 26.71 10.03
CA LEU A 183 8.05 25.74 9.86
C LEU A 183 9.40 26.45 9.68
N ASP A 184 9.45 27.50 8.86
CA ASP A 184 10.65 28.30 8.66
C ASP A 184 11.09 29.01 9.95
N ALA A 185 10.13 29.61 10.68
CA ALA A 185 10.39 30.21 11.98
C ALA A 185 10.92 29.19 13.00
N ALA A 186 10.31 28.01 13.10
CA ALA A 186 10.78 26.94 13.98
C ALA A 186 12.18 26.46 13.59
N THR A 187 12.45 26.32 12.29
CA THR A 187 13.78 25.95 11.78
C THR A 187 14.86 26.94 12.23
N LYS A 188 14.56 28.24 12.16
CA LYS A 188 15.48 29.31 12.63
C LYS A 188 15.62 29.36 14.14
N LEU A 189 14.51 29.29 14.88
CA LEU A 189 14.50 29.37 16.35
C LEU A 189 15.25 28.21 17.01
N PHE A 190 15.18 27.03 16.42
CA PHE A 190 15.81 25.83 16.96
C PHE A 190 17.13 25.45 16.24
N ASP A 191 17.60 26.30 15.32
CA ASP A 191 18.80 26.06 14.48
C ASP A 191 18.80 24.66 13.83
N TYR A 192 17.64 24.25 13.29
CA TYR A 192 17.51 23.01 12.55
C TYR A 192 18.09 23.18 11.14
N LYS A 193 18.90 22.21 10.70
CA LYS A 193 19.39 22.16 9.31
C LYS A 193 18.90 20.86 8.71
N LYS A 194 18.12 20.97 7.62
CA LYS A 194 17.66 19.81 6.86
C LYS A 194 18.88 19.00 6.44
N LYS A 195 18.93 17.73 6.85
CA LYS A 195 19.97 16.81 6.38
C LYS A 195 19.65 16.47 4.93
N GLU A 196 20.60 16.74 4.04
CA GLU A 196 20.58 16.33 2.64
C GLU A 196 20.49 14.81 2.50
#